data_AF-A0A9W3BGP9-F1
#
_entry.id   AF-A0A9W3BGP9-F1
#
_cell.length_a   1.000
_cell.length_b   1.000
_cell.length_c   1.000
_cell.angle_alpha   90.00
_cell.angle_beta   90.00
_cell.angle_gamma   90.00
#
_symmetry.space_group_name_H-M   'P 1'
#
loop_
_entity.id
_entity.type
_entity.pdbx_description
1 polymer ?
#
loop_
_entity_poly.entity_id
_entity_poly.type
_entity_poly.pdbx_seq_one_letter_code
_entity_poly.pdbx_strand_id
1 'polypeptide(L)'
;MASDIDISHGTVNGDPDVDAIFRLTRKSETSPLNVTFDSHAPPVLVPQGVFSPFNSQNTLFHERAFWALLIPTGTTFRMCDIWRGYWAQRLMWEIGDRLAFFPPNAHQNRSAHSYMDDAEDEKDMYFQTDSLIDFLTNWTCPSSMTFFQCVLKLTTDMADKHFWKSEEIDLTSRWLEDLLELGYSEPTRVIEVLTLSDNETLKLEDYNIFHYDIFQQKTLFSNITFIPVEQKSPQVTTRNLQDCAPQKAYDCLSKICPNITKMVTAPTDTFYSDNFFDILLVIVFNWPGFYFNVRFLDALYSEVFPNIIYCGDNAAQFVEQTKHLGKQFSFIEEPLDRGIVGYKCAVRAIEMNFNVKGFLIMGDDVLFKHWTFLNITKEHFWTTFEGGHNFINVSESNHWWSWWKMNIGKPAFDKTMEDLKSDHSVPKYINNTSFFLDSLWNFTGSSNLIEASLSDLYYIPAVKCLQTSWYMKKFLNTHVFLEIAVPTVIRGLETKRDVVLINGSSLWGGDRAKPFKIYSNVQHFLHPVKLTDPVTVSDMCTVYVPDVLKYSFGYTLSSSTYVP
;
A
#
# COMPACT_ATOMS: atom_id res chain seq x y z
N MET A 1 14.72 3.66 0.13
CA MET A 1 13.90 3.52 1.35
C MET A 1 12.83 4.58 1.31
N ALA A 2 11.62 4.27 1.77
CA ALA A 2 10.53 5.24 1.85
C ALA A 2 10.99 6.45 2.69
N SER A 3 10.61 7.66 2.31
CA SER A 3 10.99 8.91 2.97
C SER A 3 10.34 9.12 4.34
N ASP A 4 9.49 8.17 4.77
CA ASP A 4 8.52 8.33 5.87
C ASP A 4 8.65 7.18 6.90
N ILE A 5 9.85 6.60 7.04
CA ILE A 5 10.17 5.55 8.03
C ILE A 5 11.49 5.92 8.72
N ASP A 6 11.43 6.55 9.89
CA ASP A 6 12.62 6.87 10.66
C ASP A 6 12.92 5.84 11.78
N ILE A 7 11.99 4.94 12.12
CA ILE A 7 12.21 3.85 13.08
C ILE A 7 11.79 2.50 12.48
N SER A 8 12.71 1.54 12.50
CA SER A 8 12.52 0.20 11.92
C SER A 8 12.88 -0.89 12.93
N HIS A 9 11.95 -1.78 13.25
CA HIS A 9 12.16 -2.93 14.14
C HIS A 9 12.24 -4.22 13.34
N GLY A 10 13.35 -4.96 13.41
CA GLY A 10 13.47 -6.28 12.80
C GLY A 10 12.95 -7.37 13.74
N THR A 11 12.12 -8.27 13.23
CA THR A 11 11.77 -9.48 13.99
C THR A 11 13.00 -10.35 14.26
N VAL A 12 12.95 -11.21 15.28
CA VAL A 12 14.13 -11.97 15.74
C VAL A 12 13.79 -13.46 15.84
N ASN A 13 14.55 -14.31 15.16
CA ASN A 13 14.38 -15.76 15.25
C ASN A 13 15.03 -16.32 16.54
N GLY A 14 14.61 -17.50 16.97
CA GLY A 14 15.15 -18.19 18.15
C GLY A 14 14.35 -17.85 19.41
N ASP A 15 14.97 -17.16 20.37
CA ASP A 15 14.32 -16.77 21.64
C ASP A 15 14.11 -15.24 21.67
N PRO A 16 13.17 -14.68 20.88
CA PRO A 16 12.94 -13.23 20.77
C PRO A 16 12.49 -12.62 22.09
N ASP A 17 12.63 -11.31 22.22
CA ASP A 17 12.19 -10.55 23.39
C ASP A 17 10.67 -10.39 23.44
N VAL A 18 10.03 -11.46 23.92
CA VAL A 18 8.61 -11.58 24.26
C VAL A 18 8.43 -11.55 25.77
N ASP A 19 7.23 -11.16 26.20
CA ASP A 19 6.86 -10.98 27.61
C ASP A 19 6.97 -12.28 28.43
N ALA A 20 7.09 -12.11 29.75
CA ALA A 20 7.25 -13.20 30.69
C ALA A 20 6.06 -14.17 30.70
N ILE A 21 4.81 -13.70 30.53
CA ILE A 21 3.64 -14.58 30.47
C ILE A 21 3.69 -15.49 29.24
N PHE A 22 4.05 -14.94 28.07
CA PHE A 22 4.26 -15.75 26.87
C PHE A 22 5.30 -16.84 27.11
N ARG A 23 6.43 -16.49 27.73
CA ARG A 23 7.50 -17.45 28.04
C ARG A 23 7.04 -18.53 29.02
N LEU A 24 6.43 -18.13 30.13
CA LEU A 24 5.94 -19.03 31.18
C LEU A 24 4.88 -20.00 30.67
N THR A 25 4.09 -19.60 29.66
CA THR A 25 3.02 -20.44 29.10
C THR A 25 3.42 -21.26 27.87
N ARG A 26 4.49 -20.88 27.16
CA ARG A 26 4.87 -21.51 25.87
C ARG A 26 6.22 -22.22 25.89
N LYS A 27 7.12 -21.87 26.82
CA LYS A 27 8.42 -22.53 26.91
C LYS A 27 8.29 -23.82 27.73
N SER A 28 8.62 -24.96 27.11
CA SER A 28 8.76 -26.23 27.83
C SER A 28 10.04 -26.23 28.67
N GLU A 29 10.02 -26.87 29.83
CA GLU A 29 11.24 -27.11 30.63
C GLU A 29 12.31 -27.89 29.85
N THR A 30 11.91 -28.69 28.88
CA THR A 30 12.79 -29.63 28.17
C THR A 30 13.26 -29.14 26.80
N SER A 31 12.75 -28.01 26.29
CA SER A 31 13.14 -27.48 24.98
C SER A 31 13.29 -25.96 24.99
N PRO A 32 14.32 -25.41 24.33
CA PRO A 32 14.45 -23.97 24.18
C PRO A 32 13.24 -23.40 23.42
N LEU A 33 12.87 -22.16 23.75
CA LEU A 33 11.91 -21.42 22.94
C LEU A 33 12.57 -21.16 21.58
N ASN A 34 11.88 -21.53 20.50
CA ASN A 34 12.38 -21.34 19.14
C ASN A 34 11.24 -20.83 18.25
N VAL A 35 11.13 -19.50 18.17
CA VAL A 35 10.19 -18.78 17.31
C VAL A 35 10.87 -18.49 15.98
N THR A 36 10.17 -18.76 14.88
CA THR A 36 10.65 -18.46 13.54
C THR A 36 9.64 -17.59 12.80
N PHE A 37 10.12 -16.53 12.18
CA PHE A 37 9.36 -15.67 11.28
C PHE A 37 9.73 -16.00 9.83
N ASP A 38 8.84 -15.68 8.87
CA ASP A 38 9.19 -15.81 7.46
C ASP A 38 10.17 -14.70 7.06
N SER A 39 11.36 -15.11 6.65
CA SER A 39 12.46 -14.25 6.18
C SER A 39 12.12 -13.41 4.96
N HIS A 40 11.02 -13.71 4.27
CA HIS A 40 10.65 -13.05 3.04
C HIS A 40 9.24 -12.42 3.10
N ALA A 41 8.67 -12.28 4.30
CA ALA A 41 7.49 -11.44 4.47
C ALA A 41 7.81 -10.00 4.00
N PRO A 42 6.83 -9.24 3.48
CA PRO A 42 7.02 -7.81 3.27
C PRO A 42 7.14 -7.09 4.62
N PRO A 43 7.87 -5.96 4.71
CA PRO A 43 7.82 -5.10 5.89
C PRO A 43 6.40 -4.59 6.15
N VAL A 44 6.04 -4.46 7.42
CA VAL A 44 4.73 -3.96 7.85
C VAL A 44 4.88 -2.54 8.39
N LEU A 45 4.24 -1.57 7.75
CA LEU A 45 4.16 -0.20 8.27
C LEU A 45 2.98 -0.10 9.23
N VAL A 46 3.20 0.49 10.40
CA VAL A 46 2.16 0.82 11.36
C VAL A 46 1.49 2.13 10.94
N PRO A 47 0.18 2.15 10.64
CA PRO A 47 -0.52 3.37 10.24
C PRO A 47 -0.68 4.33 11.43
N GLN A 48 -0.87 5.61 11.14
CA GLN A 48 -1.21 6.60 12.16
C GLN A 48 -2.50 6.21 12.88
N GLY A 49 -2.54 6.41 14.20
CA GLY A 49 -3.66 5.99 15.03
C GLY A 49 -3.62 4.55 15.51
N VAL A 50 -2.61 3.78 15.10
CA VAL A 50 -2.38 2.42 15.59
C VAL A 50 -1.05 2.39 16.34
N PHE A 51 -1.07 1.78 17.53
CA PHE A 51 0.12 1.53 18.32
C PHE A 51 0.53 0.07 18.24
N SER A 52 1.83 -0.19 18.13
CA SER A 52 2.42 -1.52 18.27
C SER A 52 3.66 -1.45 19.16
N PRO A 53 3.82 -2.34 20.15
CA PRO A 53 5.02 -2.33 20.98
C PRO A 53 6.26 -2.64 20.13
N PHE A 54 7.34 -1.92 20.38
CA PHE A 54 8.68 -2.26 19.90
C PHE A 54 9.69 -1.99 21.02
N ASN A 55 10.74 -2.80 21.09
CA ASN A 55 11.81 -2.68 22.08
C ASN A 55 13.09 -2.18 21.42
N SER A 56 14.17 -2.01 22.18
CA SER A 56 15.46 -1.55 21.64
C SER A 56 16.25 -2.66 20.92
N GLN A 57 15.87 -3.93 21.05
CA GLN A 57 16.54 -5.03 20.38
C GLN A 57 16.20 -5.00 18.89
N ASN A 58 17.23 -5.20 18.06
CA ASN A 58 17.10 -5.27 16.60
C ASN A 58 16.33 -4.08 15.97
N THR A 59 16.46 -2.89 16.57
CA THR A 59 15.79 -1.67 16.10
C THR A 59 16.80 -0.69 15.54
N LEU A 60 16.52 -0.19 14.34
CA LEU A 60 17.28 0.85 13.66
C LEU A 60 16.54 2.18 13.79
N PHE A 61 17.25 3.19 14.28
CA PHE A 61 16.81 4.58 14.31
C PHE A 61 17.58 5.34 13.24
N HIS A 62 16.87 5.97 12.31
CA HIS A 62 17.46 6.94 11.40
C HIS A 62 17.81 8.23 12.16
N GLU A 63 18.73 9.03 11.61
CA GLU A 63 19.18 10.29 12.22
C GLU A 63 18.00 11.16 12.68
N ARG A 64 16.98 11.31 11.83
CA ARG A 64 15.76 12.08 12.09
C ARG A 64 14.94 11.61 13.30
N ALA A 65 15.17 10.39 13.79
CA ALA A 65 14.54 9.81 14.97
C ALA A 65 15.47 9.74 16.21
N PHE A 66 16.65 10.38 16.20
CA PHE A 66 17.57 10.31 17.35
C PHE A 66 16.98 10.90 18.64
N TRP A 67 16.04 11.84 18.55
CA TRP A 67 15.25 12.30 19.71
C TRP A 67 14.55 11.13 20.44
N ALA A 68 14.22 10.04 19.74
CA ALA A 68 13.57 8.85 20.28
C ALA A 68 14.53 7.80 20.85
N LEU A 69 15.85 8.02 20.80
CA LEU A 69 16.84 7.12 21.41
C LEU A 69 16.89 7.20 22.94
N LEU A 70 16.25 8.22 23.53
CA LEU A 70 16.14 8.38 24.97
C LEU A 70 15.53 7.12 25.61
N ILE A 71 16.18 6.57 26.63
CA ILE A 71 15.64 5.47 27.44
C ILE A 71 15.26 6.03 28.82
N PRO A 72 13.99 5.91 29.24
CA PRO A 72 13.57 6.39 30.55
C PRO A 72 14.20 5.55 31.67
N THR A 73 14.54 6.20 32.77
CA THR A 73 15.29 5.60 33.90
C THR A 73 14.42 5.35 35.13
N GLY A 74 13.24 5.96 35.18
CA GLY A 74 12.27 5.87 36.27
C GLY A 74 11.37 4.63 36.20
N THR A 75 11.46 3.87 35.12
CA THR A 75 10.68 2.62 34.85
C THR A 75 11.59 1.40 34.94
N THR A 76 11.01 0.19 35.00
CA THR A 76 11.79 -1.06 35.06
C THR A 76 12.52 -1.33 33.75
N PHE A 77 13.62 -2.09 33.81
CA PHE A 77 14.41 -2.41 32.62
C PHE A 77 13.63 -3.26 31.59
N ARG A 78 12.59 -3.98 32.04
CA ARG A 78 11.71 -4.79 31.17
C ARG A 78 10.60 -4.00 30.47
N MET A 79 10.51 -2.71 30.75
CA MET A 79 9.37 -1.89 30.38
C MET A 79 9.76 -0.54 29.77
N CYS A 80 10.93 -0.02 30.16
CA CYS A 80 11.37 1.33 29.78
C CYS A 80 11.33 1.56 28.28
N ASP A 81 11.77 0.58 27.50
CA ASP A 81 11.94 0.69 26.07
C ASP A 81 10.64 0.45 25.29
N ILE A 82 9.68 -0.28 25.88
CA ILE A 82 8.30 -0.45 25.38
C ILE A 82 7.49 0.84 25.55
N TRP A 83 7.48 1.45 26.74
CA TRP A 83 6.74 2.70 26.97
C TRP A 83 7.34 3.88 26.21
N ARG A 84 8.67 3.92 26.12
CA ARG A 84 9.38 4.79 25.19
C ARG A 84 8.94 4.55 23.74
N GLY A 85 8.70 3.32 23.34
CA GLY A 85 8.19 2.99 22.02
C GLY A 85 6.80 3.57 21.73
N TYR A 86 5.89 3.58 22.71
CA TYR A 86 4.58 4.22 22.56
C TYR A 86 4.66 5.75 22.55
N TRP A 87 5.47 6.33 23.44
CA TRP A 87 5.78 7.77 23.45
C TRP A 87 6.35 8.23 22.10
N ALA A 88 7.32 7.49 21.56
CA ALA A 88 7.91 7.78 20.25
C ALA A 88 6.87 7.69 19.13
N GLN A 89 6.09 6.61 19.07
CA GLN A 89 5.03 6.45 18.05
C GLN A 89 4.04 7.61 18.04
N ARG A 90 3.60 8.08 19.21
CA ARG A 90 2.68 9.23 19.27
C ARG A 90 3.34 10.49 18.70
N LEU A 91 4.60 10.76 19.02
CA LEU A 91 5.33 11.93 18.53
C LEU A 91 5.70 11.83 17.04
N MET A 92 5.96 10.64 16.50
CA MET A 92 6.20 10.41 15.07
C MET A 92 5.04 10.92 14.20
N TRP A 93 3.80 10.81 14.69
CA TRP A 93 2.62 11.33 13.97
C TRP A 93 2.66 12.85 13.81
N GLU A 94 3.29 13.60 14.72
CA GLU A 94 3.43 15.06 14.61
C GLU A 94 4.38 15.48 13.49
N ILE A 95 5.21 14.57 12.98
CA ILE A 95 6.24 14.82 11.96
C ILE A 95 6.05 13.98 10.69
N GLY A 96 4.86 13.37 10.56
CA GLY A 96 4.46 12.56 9.40
C GLY A 96 5.21 11.23 9.26
N ASP A 97 5.83 10.75 10.33
CA ASP A 97 6.68 9.56 10.32
C ASP A 97 5.96 8.30 10.82
N ARG A 98 6.51 7.11 10.51
CA ARG A 98 5.87 5.81 10.79
C ARG A 98 6.85 4.77 11.28
N LEU A 99 6.37 3.89 12.18
CA LEU A 99 7.08 2.69 12.61
C LEU A 99 6.92 1.58 11.57
N ALA A 100 8.00 0.86 11.27
CA ALA A 100 7.96 -0.31 10.41
C ALA A 100 8.55 -1.55 11.07
N PHE A 101 7.92 -2.71 10.85
CA PHE A 101 8.43 -4.03 11.25
C PHE A 101 9.00 -4.77 10.04
N PHE A 102 10.19 -5.33 10.19
CA PHE A 102 10.90 -6.03 9.13
C PHE A 102 10.99 -7.55 9.40
N PRO A 103 11.15 -8.36 8.33
CA PRO A 103 11.44 -9.79 8.43
C PRO A 103 12.68 -10.09 9.28
N PRO A 104 12.84 -11.35 9.73
CA PRO A 104 13.90 -11.68 10.65
C PRO A 104 15.28 -11.52 10.00
N ASN A 105 16.09 -10.65 10.58
CA ASN A 105 17.49 -10.42 10.21
C ASN A 105 18.46 -10.69 11.38
N ALA A 106 17.94 -11.11 12.53
CA ALA A 106 18.71 -11.48 13.70
C ALA A 106 18.22 -12.82 14.28
N HIS A 107 19.12 -13.51 14.99
CA HIS A 107 18.81 -14.71 15.74
C HIS A 107 19.30 -14.55 17.18
N GLN A 108 18.39 -14.67 18.14
CA GLN A 108 18.70 -14.52 19.55
C GLN A 108 18.83 -15.87 20.23
N ASN A 109 19.93 -16.02 20.98
CA ASN A 109 20.16 -17.13 21.88
C ASN A 109 20.35 -16.56 23.29
N ARG A 110 19.34 -16.72 24.15
CA ARG A 110 19.25 -15.99 25.42
C ARG A 110 20.01 -16.70 26.54
N SER A 111 20.53 -15.91 27.48
CA SER A 111 21.15 -16.39 28.72
C SER A 111 20.09 -16.79 29.75
N ALA A 112 20.45 -17.64 30.71
CA ALA A 112 19.55 -18.07 31.78
C ALA A 112 19.27 -16.93 32.78
N HIS A 113 17.99 -16.71 33.11
CA HIS A 113 17.48 -15.75 34.10
C HIS A 113 16.08 -16.21 34.57
N SER A 114 15.57 -15.61 35.65
CA SER A 114 14.26 -15.95 36.23
C SER A 114 13.11 -15.29 35.46
N TYR A 115 12.23 -16.10 34.87
CA TYR A 115 11.01 -15.59 34.22
C TYR A 115 9.97 -15.05 35.20
N MET A 116 10.05 -15.47 36.47
CA MET A 116 9.15 -14.95 37.50
C MET A 116 9.53 -13.52 37.90
N ASP A 117 10.83 -13.24 38.00
CA ASP A 117 11.34 -11.90 38.31
C ASP A 117 11.03 -10.95 37.16
N ASP A 118 11.22 -11.40 35.90
CA ASP A 118 10.81 -10.66 34.71
C ASP A 118 9.30 -10.33 34.73
N ALA A 119 8.45 -11.27 35.12
CA ALA A 119 7.00 -11.02 35.22
C ALA A 119 6.63 -9.98 36.28
N GLU A 120 7.40 -9.92 37.38
CA GLU A 120 7.22 -8.89 38.41
C GLU A 120 7.65 -7.51 37.91
N ASP A 121 8.78 -7.43 37.21
CA ASP A 121 9.29 -6.21 36.59
C ASP A 121 8.39 -5.70 35.44
N GLU A 122 7.64 -6.57 34.79
CA GLU A 122 6.71 -6.26 33.69
C GLU A 122 5.30 -5.88 34.16
N LYS A 123 5.03 -5.85 35.47
CA LYS A 123 3.68 -5.65 36.04
C LYS A 123 2.93 -4.47 35.43
N ASP A 124 3.56 -3.29 35.36
CA ASP A 124 2.89 -2.09 34.86
C ASP A 124 2.63 -2.16 33.35
N MET A 125 3.44 -2.91 32.59
CA MET A 125 3.15 -3.22 31.20
C MET A 125 1.81 -3.97 31.07
N TYR A 126 1.52 -4.94 31.94
CA TYR A 126 0.29 -5.72 31.89
C TYR A 126 -0.96 -4.95 32.37
N PHE A 127 -0.80 -4.05 33.35
CA PHE A 127 -1.96 -3.44 34.01
C PHE A 127 -2.19 -1.96 33.68
N GLN A 128 -1.20 -1.25 33.11
CA GLN A 128 -1.30 0.19 32.85
C GLN A 128 -1.19 0.56 31.37
N THR A 129 -0.71 -0.33 30.50
CA THR A 129 -0.52 -0.01 29.07
C THR A 129 -1.82 0.42 28.40
N ASP A 130 -2.96 -0.21 28.69
CA ASP A 130 -4.25 0.20 28.10
C ASP A 130 -4.58 1.66 28.43
N SER A 131 -4.39 2.07 29.70
CA SER A 131 -4.62 3.45 30.12
C SER A 131 -3.62 4.44 29.51
N LEU A 132 -2.38 4.00 29.25
CA LEU A 132 -1.38 4.79 28.54
C LEU A 132 -1.79 4.99 27.07
N ILE A 133 -2.21 3.93 26.38
CA ILE A 133 -2.67 4.02 24.99
C ILE A 133 -3.89 4.93 24.88
N ASP A 134 -4.86 4.81 25.79
CA ASP A 134 -6.02 5.71 25.85
C ASP A 134 -5.60 7.17 26.00
N PHE A 135 -4.63 7.43 26.88
CA PHE A 135 -4.08 8.76 27.08
C PHE A 135 -3.38 9.28 25.82
N LEU A 136 -2.45 8.51 25.23
CA LEU A 136 -1.68 8.90 24.06
C LEU A 136 -2.57 9.13 22.83
N THR A 137 -3.60 8.30 22.68
CA THR A 137 -4.59 8.41 21.59
C THR A 137 -5.36 9.72 21.66
N ASN A 138 -5.69 10.20 22.87
CA ASN A 138 -6.42 11.44 23.08
C ASN A 138 -5.50 12.66 23.26
N TRP A 139 -4.19 12.47 23.34
CA TRP A 139 -3.23 13.54 23.55
C TRP A 139 -3.02 14.35 22.26
N THR A 140 -2.92 15.67 22.38
CA THR A 140 -2.70 16.59 21.25
C THR A 140 -1.63 17.62 21.58
N CYS A 141 -0.73 17.90 20.64
CA CYS A 141 0.22 19.00 20.79
C CYS A 141 -0.36 20.32 20.24
N PRO A 142 -0.35 21.42 21.01
CA PRO A 142 -0.78 22.74 20.52
C PRO A 142 -0.07 23.14 19.22
N SER A 143 -0.81 23.69 18.26
CA SER A 143 -0.28 24.07 16.93
C SER A 143 0.80 25.15 16.99
N SER A 144 0.85 25.94 18.07
CA SER A 144 1.87 26.98 18.29
C SER A 144 3.22 26.44 18.76
N MET A 145 3.31 25.15 19.14
CA MET A 145 4.54 24.55 19.69
C MET A 145 5.43 23.96 18.59
N THR A 146 6.75 24.07 18.78
CA THR A 146 7.72 23.31 17.98
C THR A 146 7.66 21.82 18.32
N PHE A 147 8.35 20.98 17.55
CA PHE A 147 8.36 19.54 17.80
C PHE A 147 8.96 19.20 19.17
N PHE A 148 10.13 19.75 19.52
CA PHE A 148 10.78 19.54 20.81
C PHE A 148 9.96 20.07 21.99
N GLN A 149 9.20 21.14 21.79
CA GLN A 149 8.22 21.57 22.79
C GLN A 149 7.10 20.55 22.97
N CYS A 150 6.63 19.90 21.89
CA CYS A 150 5.69 18.77 21.99
C CYS A 150 6.30 17.58 22.72
N VAL A 151 7.57 17.24 22.44
CA VAL A 151 8.31 16.16 23.10
C VAL A 151 8.33 16.39 24.63
N LEU A 152 8.78 17.57 25.06
CA LEU A 152 8.81 17.94 26.48
C LEU A 152 7.43 18.01 27.11
N LYS A 153 6.43 18.54 26.38
CA LYS A 153 5.06 18.58 26.86
C LYS A 153 4.50 17.18 27.09
N LEU A 154 4.68 16.26 26.14
CA LEU A 154 4.18 14.89 26.29
C LEU A 154 4.86 14.20 27.48
N THR A 155 6.18 14.35 27.61
CA THR A 155 6.92 13.81 28.77
C THR A 155 6.38 14.36 30.09
N THR A 156 6.11 15.67 30.16
CA THR A 156 5.53 16.32 31.34
C THR A 156 4.13 15.79 31.64
N ASP A 157 3.26 15.73 30.64
CA ASP A 157 1.89 15.23 30.82
C ASP A 157 1.88 13.74 31.22
N MET A 158 2.81 12.93 30.70
CA MET A 158 3.00 11.53 31.11
C MET A 158 3.47 11.41 32.57
N ALA A 159 4.34 12.31 33.02
CA ALA A 159 4.79 12.36 34.40
C ALA A 159 3.67 12.79 35.37
N ASP A 160 2.87 13.79 34.98
CA ASP A 160 1.69 14.25 35.73
C ASP A 160 0.62 13.15 35.86
N LYS A 161 0.52 12.27 34.85
CA LYS A 161 -0.34 11.08 34.86
C LYS A 161 0.28 9.87 35.54
N HIS A 162 1.50 10.00 36.08
CA HIS A 162 2.25 8.94 36.76
C HIS A 162 2.64 7.75 35.88
N PHE A 163 2.62 7.89 34.55
CA PHE A 163 3.24 6.91 33.66
C PHE A 163 4.76 7.01 33.75
N TRP A 164 5.30 8.22 33.83
CA TRP A 164 6.72 8.43 34.10
C TRP A 164 6.91 9.15 35.43
N LYS A 165 8.14 9.09 35.94
CA LYS A 165 8.52 9.89 37.09
C LYS A 165 8.95 11.28 36.62
N SER A 166 8.87 12.28 37.50
CA SER A 166 9.18 13.68 37.17
C SER A 166 10.63 13.89 36.71
N GLU A 167 11.56 13.02 37.09
CA GLU A 167 12.96 13.07 36.66
C GLU A 167 13.11 12.89 35.14
N GLU A 168 12.15 12.24 34.47
CA GLU A 168 12.17 12.06 33.02
C GLU A 168 12.04 13.38 32.25
N ILE A 169 11.44 14.40 32.87
CA ILE A 169 11.30 15.73 32.26
C ILE A 169 12.68 16.38 32.09
N ASP A 170 13.49 16.38 33.15
CA ASP A 170 14.85 16.92 33.15
C ASP A 170 15.78 16.09 32.25
N LEU A 171 15.65 14.76 32.28
CA LEU A 171 16.40 13.87 31.39
C LEU A 171 16.07 14.13 29.91
N THR A 172 14.80 14.28 29.57
CA THR A 172 14.35 14.60 28.21
C THR A 172 14.87 15.96 27.77
N SER A 173 14.80 16.98 28.62
CA SER A 173 15.32 18.32 28.31
C SER A 173 16.80 18.28 27.96
N ARG A 174 17.61 17.63 28.80
CA ARG A 174 19.05 17.49 28.54
C ARG A 174 19.35 16.72 27.27
N TRP A 175 18.61 15.65 26.99
CA TRP A 175 18.80 14.88 25.75
C TRP A 175 18.54 15.73 24.50
N LEU A 176 17.47 16.54 24.50
CA LEU A 176 17.17 17.43 23.39
C LEU A 176 18.20 18.55 23.25
N GLU A 177 18.68 19.10 24.36
CA GLU A 177 19.77 20.09 24.38
C GLU A 177 21.07 19.51 23.79
N ASP A 178 21.47 18.31 24.22
CA ASP A 178 22.66 17.60 23.70
C ASP A 178 22.57 17.38 22.18
N LEU A 179 21.39 17.00 21.67
CA LEU A 179 21.16 16.85 20.23
C LEU A 179 21.40 18.17 19.49
N LEU A 180 20.83 19.28 19.96
CA LEU A 180 21.03 20.60 19.34
C LEU A 180 22.51 21.01 19.36
N GLU A 181 23.23 20.75 20.45
CA GLU A 181 24.66 21.03 20.56
C GLU A 181 25.50 20.21 19.57
N LEU A 182 25.07 18.98 19.27
CA LEU A 182 25.70 18.11 18.27
C LEU A 182 25.34 18.47 16.82
N GLY A 183 24.54 19.52 16.60
CA GLY A 183 24.11 19.97 15.27
C GLY A 183 22.93 19.20 14.71
N TYR A 184 22.22 18.42 15.52
CA TYR A 184 20.98 17.78 15.12
C TYR A 184 19.92 18.83 14.81
N SER A 185 19.23 18.67 13.68
CA SER A 185 18.16 19.58 13.27
C SER A 185 16.81 19.08 13.79
N GLU A 186 16.10 19.92 14.54
CA GLU A 186 14.75 19.62 15.02
C GLU A 186 13.81 19.30 13.85
N PRO A 187 13.11 18.14 13.87
CA PRO A 187 12.11 17.80 12.88
C PRO A 187 10.99 18.83 12.76
N THR A 188 10.59 19.15 11.53
CA THR A 188 9.46 20.06 11.29
C THR A 188 8.13 19.33 11.47
N ARG A 189 7.21 19.93 12.23
CA ARG A 189 5.87 19.37 12.43
C ARG A 189 5.00 19.47 11.18
N VAL A 190 4.17 18.46 10.97
CA VAL A 190 3.07 18.46 10.03
C VAL A 190 1.85 19.02 10.75
N ILE A 191 1.63 20.33 10.67
CA ILE A 191 0.48 20.97 11.32
C ILE A 191 -0.76 20.73 10.45
N GLU A 192 -1.65 19.84 10.89
CA GLU A 192 -3.05 19.86 10.43
C GLU A 192 -3.70 21.14 10.97
N VAL A 193 -4.11 22.04 10.07
CA VAL A 193 -4.82 23.27 10.43
C VAL A 193 -6.23 22.92 10.89
N LEU A 194 -6.36 22.51 12.15
CA LEU A 194 -7.62 22.46 12.86
C LEU A 194 -7.80 23.80 13.59
N THR A 195 -8.36 24.80 12.92
CA THR A 195 -8.89 25.98 13.61
C THR A 195 -10.41 25.95 13.62
N LEU A 196 -10.91 25.62 14.82
CA LEU A 196 -12.26 25.89 15.29
C LEU A 196 -12.55 27.39 15.20
N SER A 197 -13.80 27.69 14.84
CA SER A 197 -14.48 28.95 15.04
C SER A 197 -14.33 29.45 16.48
N ASP A 198 -13.90 30.71 16.65
CA ASP A 198 -14.69 31.73 17.38
C ASP A 198 -14.03 33.12 17.27
N ASN A 199 -14.88 34.11 17.01
CA ASN A 199 -14.70 35.55 16.89
C ASN A 199 -13.44 36.19 17.52
N GLU A 200 -12.60 36.84 16.70
CA GLU A 200 -12.45 38.30 16.67
C GLU A 200 -11.46 38.75 15.56
N THR A 201 -11.77 39.89 14.97
CA THR A 201 -11.22 40.50 13.75
C THR A 201 -9.72 40.74 13.71
N LEU A 202 -9.04 40.23 12.68
CA LEU A 202 -7.86 40.86 12.07
C LEU A 202 -7.95 40.75 10.54
N LYS A 203 -8.22 41.88 9.90
CA LYS A 203 -8.04 42.05 8.45
C LYS A 203 -6.56 42.28 8.18
N LEU A 204 -5.96 41.47 7.31
CA LEU A 204 -4.86 41.85 6.45
C LEU A 204 -4.98 41.06 5.15
N GLU A 205 -5.19 41.80 4.08
CA GLU A 205 -5.23 41.38 2.69
C GLU A 205 -3.83 40.85 2.27
N ASP A 206 -3.84 39.95 1.29
CA ASP A 206 -2.69 39.28 0.63
C ASP A 206 -2.09 38.03 1.30
N TYR A 207 -2.81 36.92 1.22
CA TYR A 207 -2.25 35.60 0.87
C TYR A 207 -3.38 34.70 0.32
N ASN A 208 -3.33 34.39 -0.98
CA ASN A 208 -4.20 33.38 -1.61
C ASN A 208 -3.76 31.99 -1.13
N ILE A 209 -4.31 31.56 0.01
CA ILE A 209 -4.13 30.22 0.55
C ILE A 209 -5.24 29.33 -0.03
N PHE A 210 -4.82 28.32 -0.78
CA PHE A 210 -5.66 27.21 -1.22
C PHE A 210 -6.27 26.52 0.00
N HIS A 211 -7.60 26.50 0.08
CA HIS A 211 -8.33 25.71 1.06
C HIS A 211 -8.07 24.22 0.84
N TYR A 212 -7.40 23.63 1.83
CA TYR A 212 -7.25 22.19 2.03
C TYR A 212 -8.43 21.73 2.91
N ASP A 213 -9.59 21.44 2.32
CA ASP A 213 -10.73 20.81 3.03
C ASP A 213 -10.63 19.28 2.95
N ILE A 214 -9.47 18.74 3.35
CA ILE A 214 -9.25 17.32 3.61
C ILE A 214 -8.67 17.28 5.03
N PHE A 215 -9.18 16.41 5.90
CA PHE A 215 -8.94 16.31 7.37
C PHE A 215 -9.94 17.00 8.32
N GLN A 216 -11.19 17.23 7.92
CA GLN A 216 -12.29 17.59 8.85
C GLN A 216 -13.01 16.37 9.46
N GLN A 217 -12.50 15.16 9.30
CA GLN A 217 -12.92 14.05 10.15
C GLN A 217 -11.97 13.98 11.34
N LYS A 218 -12.49 14.39 12.50
CA LYS A 218 -11.97 14.01 13.81
C LYS A 218 -11.68 12.51 13.73
N THR A 219 -10.41 12.12 13.60
CA THR A 219 -10.01 10.72 13.57
C THR A 219 -10.43 10.15 14.91
N LEU A 220 -11.61 9.54 14.93
CA LEU A 220 -12.05 8.72 16.05
C LEU A 220 -11.14 7.52 16.00
N PHE A 221 -10.00 7.63 16.68
CA PHE A 221 -9.15 6.50 16.97
C PHE A 221 -9.97 5.54 17.83
N SER A 222 -10.61 4.57 17.18
CA SER A 222 -11.25 3.47 17.88
C SER A 222 -10.15 2.54 18.38
N ASN A 223 -10.17 2.21 19.67
CA ASN A 223 -9.34 1.16 20.25
C ASN A 223 -9.73 -0.19 19.65
N ILE A 224 -9.19 -0.49 18.47
CA ILE A 224 -9.32 -1.79 17.83
C ILE A 224 -8.07 -2.57 18.18
N THR A 225 -8.20 -3.49 19.13
CA THR A 225 -7.16 -4.47 19.40
C THR A 225 -7.16 -5.50 18.27
N PHE A 226 -6.10 -5.53 17.47
CA PHE A 226 -5.88 -6.61 16.51
C PHE A 226 -5.39 -7.84 17.27
N ILE A 227 -6.17 -8.91 17.26
CA ILE A 227 -5.72 -10.20 17.80
C ILE A 227 -4.68 -10.75 16.82
N PRO A 228 -3.48 -11.14 17.28
CA PRO A 228 -2.48 -11.74 16.41
C PRO A 228 -3.05 -13.02 15.80
N VAL A 229 -3.22 -13.00 14.48
CA VAL A 229 -3.57 -14.19 13.69
C VAL A 229 -2.29 -14.64 13.02
N GLU A 230 -1.88 -15.87 13.27
CA GLU A 230 -0.78 -16.49 12.53
C GLU A 230 -1.23 -16.63 11.07
N GLN A 231 -0.74 -15.71 10.24
CA GLN A 231 -0.94 -15.75 8.81
C GLN A 231 0.27 -16.43 8.19
N LYS A 232 0.02 -17.39 7.28
CA LYS A 232 1.09 -17.81 6.37
C LYS A 232 1.54 -16.55 5.63
N SER A 233 2.84 -16.32 5.67
CA SER A 233 3.48 -15.13 5.10
C SER A 233 2.99 -14.86 3.67
N PRO A 234 2.92 -13.58 3.27
CA PRO A 234 2.68 -13.16 1.90
C PRO A 234 3.80 -13.52 0.90
N GLN A 235 4.75 -14.39 1.28
CA GLN A 235 5.48 -15.17 0.30
C GLN A 235 4.49 -15.79 -0.67
N VAL A 236 4.72 -15.57 -1.97
CA VAL A 236 4.00 -16.21 -3.07
C VAL A 236 3.66 -17.63 -2.65
N THR A 237 2.37 -17.92 -2.49
CA THR A 237 1.96 -19.28 -2.14
C THR A 237 2.59 -20.22 -3.15
N THR A 238 3.56 -21.00 -2.71
CA THR A 238 4.10 -22.07 -3.52
C THR A 238 2.97 -23.10 -3.62
N ARG A 239 2.61 -23.45 -4.86
CA ARG A 239 1.51 -24.35 -5.15
C ARG A 239 1.65 -25.60 -4.27
N ASN A 240 0.66 -25.86 -3.42
CA ASN A 240 0.52 -27.18 -2.85
C ASN A 240 -0.01 -28.07 -3.98
N LEU A 241 0.86 -28.87 -4.60
CA LEU A 241 0.53 -29.71 -5.77
C LEU A 241 -0.64 -30.69 -5.52
N GLN A 242 -1.06 -30.85 -4.26
CA GLN A 242 -2.21 -31.67 -3.85
C GLN A 242 -3.57 -30.95 -3.93
N ASP A 243 -3.62 -29.62 -4.05
CA ASP A 243 -4.89 -28.89 -4.20
C ASP A 243 -5.33 -28.83 -5.66
N CYS A 244 -6.52 -29.38 -5.96
CA CYS A 244 -7.12 -29.35 -7.29
C CYS A 244 -7.60 -27.93 -7.63
N ALA A 245 -6.69 -27.05 -8.04
CA ALA A 245 -6.98 -25.67 -8.46
C ALA A 245 -8.17 -25.52 -9.42
N PRO A 246 -8.40 -26.42 -10.40
CA PRO A 246 -9.57 -26.37 -11.28
C PRO A 246 -10.90 -26.52 -10.54
N GLN A 247 -11.01 -27.49 -9.63
CA GLN A 247 -12.24 -27.73 -8.87
C GLN A 247 -12.56 -26.52 -8.00
N LYS A 248 -11.53 -25.96 -7.35
CA LYS A 248 -11.65 -24.75 -6.53
C LYS A 248 -12.10 -23.54 -7.35
N ALA A 249 -11.55 -23.35 -8.56
CA ALA A 249 -11.98 -22.31 -9.48
C ALA A 249 -13.46 -22.47 -9.86
N TYR A 250 -13.91 -23.68 -10.19
CA TYR A 250 -15.32 -23.95 -10.46
C TYR A 250 -16.23 -23.67 -9.26
N ASP A 251 -15.84 -24.09 -8.06
CA ASP A 251 -16.61 -23.88 -6.84
C ASP A 251 -16.73 -22.39 -6.50
N CYS A 252 -15.69 -21.58 -6.76
CA CYS A 252 -15.74 -20.13 -6.59
C CYS A 252 -16.62 -19.46 -7.66
N LEU A 253 -16.45 -19.82 -8.94
CA LEU A 253 -17.17 -19.21 -10.05
C LEU A 253 -18.66 -19.57 -10.05
N SER A 254 -19.03 -20.78 -9.65
CA SER A 254 -20.43 -21.20 -9.52
C SER A 254 -21.18 -20.44 -8.40
N LYS A 255 -20.49 -19.97 -7.36
CA LYS A 255 -21.11 -19.12 -6.30
C LYS A 255 -21.54 -17.76 -6.84
N ILE A 256 -20.76 -17.16 -7.74
CA ILE A 256 -21.09 -15.87 -8.36
C ILE A 256 -21.98 -16.02 -9.59
N CYS A 257 -21.98 -17.19 -10.23
CA CYS A 257 -22.77 -17.52 -11.42
C CYS A 257 -23.55 -18.84 -11.23
N PRO A 258 -24.69 -18.82 -10.53
CA PRO A 258 -25.43 -20.03 -10.15
C PRO A 258 -25.93 -20.88 -11.33
N ASN A 259 -26.04 -20.30 -12.52
CA ASN A 259 -26.46 -21.01 -13.74
C ASN A 259 -25.43 -22.07 -14.19
N ILE A 260 -24.20 -22.01 -13.67
CA ILE A 260 -23.12 -22.95 -13.99
C ILE A 260 -23.22 -24.17 -13.06
N THR A 261 -23.97 -25.19 -13.48
CA THR A 261 -24.38 -26.32 -12.61
C THR A 261 -23.71 -27.67 -12.88
N LYS A 262 -23.02 -27.86 -14.03
CA LYS A 262 -22.39 -29.15 -14.37
C LYS A 262 -21.07 -29.03 -15.14
N MET A 263 -20.09 -29.83 -14.73
CA MET A 263 -18.85 -30.12 -15.47
C MET A 263 -19.06 -31.26 -16.48
N VAL A 264 -18.40 -31.22 -17.64
CA VAL A 264 -18.51 -32.27 -18.68
C VAL A 264 -17.25 -33.13 -18.85
N THR A 265 -16.06 -32.56 -18.69
CA THR A 265 -14.79 -33.27 -18.96
C THR A 265 -13.76 -33.11 -17.85
N ALA A 266 -13.01 -34.20 -17.60
CA ALA A 266 -11.88 -34.25 -16.66
C ALA A 266 -10.71 -33.34 -17.12
N PRO A 267 -9.82 -32.92 -16.20
CA PRO A 267 -8.74 -31.99 -16.53
C PRO A 267 -7.79 -32.59 -17.56
N THR A 268 -7.46 -31.84 -18.61
CA THR A 268 -6.23 -32.07 -19.38
C THR A 268 -5.06 -31.55 -18.54
N ASP A 269 -4.00 -32.35 -18.36
CA ASP A 269 -2.86 -32.11 -17.44
C ASP A 269 -2.08 -30.79 -17.64
N THR A 270 -2.40 -29.97 -18.64
CA THR A 270 -1.75 -28.68 -18.89
C THR A 270 -2.55 -27.53 -18.29
N PHE A 271 -2.15 -27.09 -17.10
CA PHE A 271 -2.67 -25.90 -16.43
C PHE A 271 -1.90 -24.64 -16.87
N TYR A 272 -2.61 -23.64 -17.38
CA TYR A 272 -2.02 -22.34 -17.78
C TYR A 272 -1.99 -21.32 -16.63
N SER A 273 -2.57 -21.65 -15.46
CA SER A 273 -2.68 -20.77 -14.29
C SER A 273 -1.33 -20.38 -13.68
N ASP A 274 -0.32 -21.25 -13.78
CA ASP A 274 0.96 -21.07 -13.06
C ASP A 274 1.79 -19.90 -13.63
N ASN A 275 1.44 -19.40 -14.83
CA ASN A 275 2.11 -18.28 -15.50
C ASN A 275 2.03 -16.96 -14.75
N PHE A 276 1.13 -16.81 -13.77
CA PHE A 276 0.91 -15.54 -13.05
C PHE A 276 1.22 -15.63 -11.55
N PHE A 277 1.76 -16.75 -11.07
CA PHE A 277 2.01 -16.97 -9.65
C PHE A 277 3.07 -16.04 -9.06
N ASP A 278 4.04 -15.67 -9.88
CA ASP A 278 5.13 -14.75 -9.59
C ASP A 278 4.77 -13.28 -9.87
N ILE A 279 3.50 -12.94 -10.08
CA ILE A 279 3.02 -11.56 -10.28
C ILE A 279 2.13 -11.16 -9.10
N LEU A 280 2.35 -9.96 -8.57
CA LEU A 280 1.44 -9.34 -7.62
C LEU A 280 0.34 -8.60 -8.39
N LEU A 281 -0.92 -9.05 -8.24
CA LEU A 281 -2.06 -8.34 -8.82
C LEU A 281 -2.53 -7.24 -7.85
N VAL A 282 -2.53 -6.00 -8.31
CA VAL A 282 -3.00 -4.82 -7.57
C VAL A 282 -4.30 -4.35 -8.21
N ILE A 283 -5.42 -4.50 -7.51
CA ILE A 283 -6.73 -4.08 -8.01
C ILE A 283 -7.14 -2.76 -7.35
N VAL A 284 -7.32 -1.73 -8.17
CA VAL A 284 -7.56 -0.35 -7.75
C VAL A 284 -9.04 -0.02 -7.84
N PHE A 285 -9.64 0.32 -6.70
CA PHE A 285 -11.00 0.85 -6.62
C PHE A 285 -10.97 2.37 -6.69
N ASN A 286 -11.26 2.91 -7.87
CA ASN A 286 -11.21 4.36 -8.10
C ASN A 286 -12.23 5.16 -7.27
N TRP A 287 -13.28 4.51 -6.76
CA TRP A 287 -14.34 5.14 -5.99
C TRP A 287 -14.67 4.36 -4.70
N PRO A 288 -14.98 5.06 -3.59
CA PRO A 288 -15.47 4.42 -2.38
C PRO A 288 -16.83 3.76 -2.63
N GLY A 289 -17.15 2.75 -1.83
CA GLY A 289 -18.48 2.13 -1.80
C GLY A 289 -18.68 0.93 -2.73
N PHE A 290 -17.70 0.59 -3.56
CA PHE A 290 -17.81 -0.50 -4.54
C PHE A 290 -17.07 -1.78 -4.14
N TYR A 291 -16.59 -1.90 -2.90
CA TYR A 291 -15.82 -3.06 -2.43
C TYR A 291 -16.61 -4.38 -2.42
N PHE A 292 -17.95 -4.35 -2.51
CA PHE A 292 -18.74 -5.54 -2.74
C PHE A 292 -18.40 -6.26 -4.06
N ASN A 293 -17.78 -5.56 -5.03
CA ASN A 293 -17.28 -6.17 -6.27
C ASN A 293 -16.09 -7.13 -6.03
N VAL A 294 -15.42 -7.07 -4.87
CA VAL A 294 -14.33 -7.99 -4.48
C VAL A 294 -14.76 -9.44 -4.62
N ARG A 295 -16.03 -9.78 -4.34
CA ARG A 295 -16.54 -11.15 -4.50
C ARG A 295 -16.42 -11.69 -5.93
N PHE A 296 -16.57 -10.83 -6.92
CA PHE A 296 -16.46 -11.20 -8.33
C PHE A 296 -15.00 -11.26 -8.75
N LEU A 297 -14.23 -10.23 -8.37
CA LEU A 297 -12.81 -10.12 -8.72
C LEU A 297 -11.98 -11.25 -8.09
N ASP A 298 -12.22 -11.57 -6.81
CA ASP A 298 -11.57 -12.70 -6.14
C ASP A 298 -11.92 -14.01 -6.84
N ALA A 299 -13.21 -14.27 -7.12
CA ALA A 299 -13.63 -15.50 -7.80
C ALA A 299 -13.04 -15.65 -9.21
N LEU A 300 -12.84 -14.54 -9.93
CA LEU A 300 -12.26 -14.55 -11.29
C LEU A 300 -10.73 -14.73 -11.27
N TYR A 301 -10.03 -14.17 -10.30
CA TYR A 301 -8.58 -14.03 -10.36
C TYR A 301 -7.81 -14.81 -9.29
N SER A 302 -8.40 -15.21 -8.15
CA SER A 302 -7.64 -15.78 -7.02
C SER A 302 -6.97 -17.13 -7.31
N GLU A 303 -7.49 -17.90 -8.26
CA GLU A 303 -6.90 -19.18 -8.67
C GLU A 303 -5.84 -19.02 -9.79
N VAL A 304 -5.68 -17.80 -10.32
CA VAL A 304 -4.68 -17.44 -11.34
C VAL A 304 -3.56 -16.62 -10.71
N PHE A 305 -3.93 -15.66 -9.88
CA PHE A 305 -3.05 -14.79 -9.11
C PHE A 305 -3.16 -15.18 -7.64
N PRO A 306 -2.21 -15.97 -7.10
CA PRO A 306 -2.20 -16.31 -5.69
C PRO A 306 -2.05 -15.09 -4.78
N ASN A 307 -1.43 -14.01 -5.30
CA ASN A 307 -1.15 -12.79 -4.55
C ASN A 307 -1.97 -11.64 -5.16
N ILE A 308 -2.99 -11.22 -4.44
CA ILE A 308 -3.85 -10.09 -4.81
C ILE A 308 -3.85 -9.09 -3.65
N ILE A 309 -3.62 -7.83 -3.97
CA ILE A 309 -3.84 -6.71 -3.06
C ILE A 309 -4.92 -5.81 -3.66
N TYR A 310 -5.90 -5.48 -2.84
CA TYR A 310 -6.90 -4.48 -3.17
C TYR A 310 -6.44 -3.12 -2.67
N CYS A 311 -6.79 -2.06 -3.37
CA CYS A 311 -6.43 -0.70 -2.98
C CYS A 311 -7.61 0.26 -3.17
N GLY A 312 -7.83 1.14 -2.20
CA GLY A 312 -8.93 2.11 -2.19
C GLY A 312 -8.78 3.11 -1.05
N ASP A 313 -9.76 3.97 -0.86
CA ASP A 313 -9.73 5.10 0.06
C ASP A 313 -10.38 4.86 1.43
N ASN A 314 -10.96 3.68 1.70
CA ASN A 314 -11.66 3.40 2.95
C ASN A 314 -11.55 1.93 3.40
N ALA A 315 -10.62 1.64 4.32
CA ALA A 315 -10.37 0.30 4.85
C ALA A 315 -11.53 -0.22 5.69
N ALA A 316 -12.17 0.63 6.50
CA ALA A 316 -13.29 0.22 7.35
C ALA A 316 -14.48 -0.29 6.52
N GLN A 317 -14.82 0.44 5.46
CA GLN A 317 -15.86 0.05 4.51
C GLN A 317 -15.45 -1.20 3.72
N PHE A 318 -14.17 -1.32 3.34
CA PHE A 318 -13.66 -2.52 2.68
C PHE A 318 -13.85 -3.77 3.56
N VAL A 319 -13.45 -3.71 4.84
CA VAL A 319 -13.64 -4.80 5.81
C VAL A 319 -15.13 -5.11 5.99
N GLU A 320 -15.97 -4.09 6.15
CA GLU A 320 -17.42 -4.28 6.32
C GLU A 320 -18.05 -5.01 5.12
N GLN A 321 -17.70 -4.61 3.91
CA GLN A 321 -18.25 -5.16 2.67
C GLN A 321 -17.66 -6.53 2.31
N THR A 322 -16.50 -6.91 2.85
CA THR A 322 -15.83 -8.19 2.53
C THR A 322 -15.92 -9.25 3.64
N LYS A 323 -16.31 -8.88 4.87
CA LYS A 323 -16.35 -9.80 6.04
C LYS A 323 -17.09 -11.13 5.82
N HIS A 324 -18.10 -11.12 4.95
CA HIS A 324 -18.95 -12.28 4.68
C HIS A 324 -18.31 -13.31 3.73
N LEU A 325 -17.19 -12.98 3.10
CA LEU A 325 -16.50 -13.86 2.16
C LEU A 325 -15.68 -14.96 2.85
N GLY A 326 -15.52 -14.90 4.18
CA GLY A 326 -14.83 -15.94 4.95
C GLY A 326 -13.33 -16.05 4.65
N LYS A 327 -12.74 -15.01 4.06
CA LYS A 327 -11.34 -14.91 3.67
C LYS A 327 -10.78 -13.56 4.13
N GLN A 328 -9.52 -13.53 4.52
CA GLN A 328 -8.78 -12.31 4.79
C GLN A 328 -8.17 -11.78 3.48
N PHE A 329 -8.27 -10.47 3.26
CA PHE A 329 -7.78 -9.81 2.07
C PHE A 329 -6.73 -8.77 2.45
N SER A 330 -5.68 -8.68 1.65
CA SER A 330 -4.70 -7.59 1.74
C SER A 330 -5.29 -6.32 1.14
N PHE A 331 -5.23 -5.22 1.88
CA PHE A 331 -5.78 -3.93 1.48
C PHE A 331 -4.77 -2.79 1.70
N ILE A 332 -4.64 -1.91 0.71
CA ILE A 332 -3.91 -0.64 0.80
C ILE A 332 -4.94 0.48 0.89
N GLU A 333 -4.94 1.21 2.00
CA GLU A 333 -5.76 2.41 2.18
C GLU A 333 -5.00 3.65 1.74
N GLU A 334 -5.47 4.30 0.67
CA GLU A 334 -4.87 5.51 0.12
C GLU A 334 -5.94 6.44 -0.47
N PRO A 335 -5.87 7.77 -0.26
CA PRO A 335 -6.73 8.71 -0.97
C PRO A 335 -6.35 8.72 -2.47
N LEU A 336 -7.29 8.31 -3.32
CA LEU A 336 -7.08 8.15 -4.76
C LEU A 336 -7.67 9.30 -5.60
N ASP A 337 -8.33 10.28 -4.97
CA ASP A 337 -8.98 11.41 -5.62
C ASP A 337 -9.91 11.00 -6.77
N ARG A 338 -10.82 10.05 -6.50
CA ARG A 338 -11.76 9.50 -7.49
C ARG A 338 -11.04 8.86 -8.69
N GLY A 339 -9.87 8.29 -8.44
CA GLY A 339 -9.01 7.65 -9.43
C GLY A 339 -7.96 8.56 -10.06
N ILE A 340 -8.00 9.89 -9.87
CA ILE A 340 -7.06 10.84 -10.52
C ILE A 340 -5.60 10.40 -10.32
N VAL A 341 -5.26 9.95 -9.12
CA VAL A 341 -3.92 9.48 -8.74
C VAL A 341 -3.90 7.98 -8.40
N GLY A 342 -4.74 7.16 -9.05
CA GLY A 342 -4.88 5.72 -8.77
C GLY A 342 -3.56 4.92 -8.80
N TYR A 343 -2.56 5.40 -9.57
CA TYR A 343 -1.21 4.82 -9.60
C TYR A 343 -0.44 4.93 -8.26
N LYS A 344 -0.96 5.68 -7.27
CA LYS A 344 -0.50 5.66 -5.87
C LYS A 344 -0.53 4.25 -5.26
N CYS A 345 -1.54 3.45 -5.63
CA CYS A 345 -1.61 2.05 -5.22
C CYS A 345 -0.41 1.23 -5.71
N ALA A 346 0.07 1.49 -6.93
CA ALA A 346 1.24 0.83 -7.48
C ALA A 346 2.51 1.20 -6.69
N VAL A 347 2.66 2.48 -6.35
CA VAL A 347 3.76 2.98 -5.51
C VAL A 347 3.78 2.25 -4.17
N ARG A 348 2.64 2.20 -3.47
CA ARG A 348 2.55 1.52 -2.16
C ARG A 348 2.80 0.03 -2.25
N ALA A 349 2.25 -0.64 -3.26
CA ALA A 349 2.51 -2.07 -3.48
C ALA A 349 4.01 -2.37 -3.71
N ILE A 350 4.72 -1.51 -4.44
CA ILE A 350 6.18 -1.63 -4.63
C ILE A 350 6.94 -1.41 -3.32
N GLU A 351 6.51 -0.44 -2.50
CA GLU A 351 7.14 -0.14 -1.21
C GLU A 351 7.02 -1.28 -0.19
N MET A 352 5.97 -2.08 -0.30
CA MET A 352 5.83 -3.31 0.48
C MET A 352 6.89 -4.38 0.12
N ASN A 353 7.63 -4.21 -0.99
CA ASN A 353 8.82 -5.00 -1.33
C ASN A 353 8.56 -6.52 -1.43
N PHE A 354 7.45 -6.91 -2.05
CA PHE A 354 7.15 -8.32 -2.34
C PHE A 354 8.19 -8.94 -3.28
N ASN A 355 8.57 -10.19 -3.00
CA ASN A 355 9.47 -10.96 -3.88
C ASN A 355 8.70 -11.55 -5.08
N VAL A 356 8.39 -10.71 -6.06
CA VAL A 356 7.65 -11.06 -7.29
C VAL A 356 8.45 -10.65 -8.54
N LYS A 357 8.12 -11.23 -9.70
CA LYS A 357 8.69 -10.84 -11.02
C LYS A 357 8.12 -9.52 -11.54
N GLY A 358 6.96 -9.11 -11.05
CA GLY A 358 6.45 -7.77 -11.26
C GLY A 358 5.04 -7.56 -10.69
N PHE A 359 4.49 -6.39 -11.00
CA PHE A 359 3.24 -5.88 -10.45
C PHE A 359 2.28 -5.64 -11.61
N LEU A 360 1.14 -6.32 -11.64
CA LEU A 360 0.07 -6.05 -12.58
C LEU A 360 -0.97 -5.16 -11.90
N ILE A 361 -1.15 -3.94 -12.41
CA ILE A 361 -2.10 -2.97 -11.88
C ILE A 361 -3.33 -3.00 -12.78
N MET A 362 -4.51 -3.13 -12.18
CA MET A 362 -5.78 -3.02 -12.89
C MET A 362 -6.86 -2.28 -12.11
N GLY A 363 -7.75 -1.57 -12.79
CA GLY A 363 -8.97 -1.01 -12.21
C GLY A 363 -10.01 -2.09 -11.86
N ASP A 364 -10.88 -1.81 -10.89
CA ASP A 364 -11.95 -2.72 -10.45
C ASP A 364 -13.01 -3.01 -11.53
N ASP A 365 -13.06 -2.20 -12.59
CA ASP A 365 -13.94 -2.32 -13.73
C ASP A 365 -13.23 -2.80 -15.02
N VAL A 366 -12.05 -3.39 -14.89
CA VAL A 366 -11.34 -4.02 -16.02
C VAL A 366 -11.54 -5.53 -15.98
N LEU A 367 -11.87 -6.14 -17.13
CA LEU A 367 -11.77 -7.60 -17.31
C LEU A 367 -10.49 -7.95 -18.06
N PHE A 368 -9.51 -8.53 -17.35
CA PHE A 368 -8.26 -9.02 -17.91
C PHE A 368 -8.35 -10.51 -18.28
N LYS A 369 -8.27 -10.80 -19.57
CA LYS A 369 -8.39 -12.14 -20.15
C LYS A 369 -7.06 -12.87 -20.10
N HIS A 370 -6.63 -13.26 -18.90
CA HIS A 370 -5.30 -13.84 -18.62
C HIS A 370 -4.90 -15.03 -19.51
N TRP A 371 -5.86 -15.82 -20.00
CA TRP A 371 -5.59 -16.93 -20.93
C TRP A 371 -5.07 -16.50 -22.31
N THR A 372 -5.33 -15.24 -22.71
CA THR A 372 -4.82 -14.68 -23.97
C THR A 372 -3.40 -14.14 -23.85
N PHE A 373 -2.88 -14.04 -22.62
CA PHE A 373 -1.65 -13.32 -22.31
C PHE A 373 -0.61 -14.26 -21.67
N LEU A 374 -0.44 -15.44 -22.27
CA LEU A 374 0.45 -16.50 -21.81
C LEU A 374 1.83 -16.41 -22.46
N ASN A 375 2.88 -16.86 -21.75
CA ASN A 375 4.27 -16.89 -22.22
C ASN A 375 4.83 -15.53 -22.66
N ILE A 376 4.29 -14.43 -22.10
CA ILE A 376 4.79 -13.08 -22.32
C ILE A 376 5.99 -12.81 -21.40
N THR A 377 7.00 -12.13 -21.94
CA THR A 377 8.17 -11.69 -21.16
C THR A 377 7.76 -10.76 -20.03
N LYS A 378 8.27 -11.03 -18.83
CA LYS A 378 8.02 -10.25 -17.59
C LYS A 378 9.13 -9.23 -17.29
N GLU A 379 10.08 -9.07 -18.21
CA GLU A 379 11.26 -8.21 -18.06
C GLU A 379 10.98 -6.75 -18.48
N HIS A 380 9.88 -6.55 -19.19
CA HIS A 380 9.47 -5.26 -19.76
C HIS A 380 8.10 -4.82 -19.27
N PHE A 381 7.81 -3.52 -19.37
CA PHE A 381 6.46 -3.00 -19.09
C PHE A 381 5.42 -3.61 -20.02
N TRP A 382 4.22 -3.84 -19.51
CA TRP A 382 3.04 -4.14 -20.33
C TRP A 382 2.07 -2.98 -20.25
N THR A 383 1.57 -2.49 -21.38
CA THR A 383 0.70 -1.30 -21.43
C THR A 383 -0.43 -1.50 -22.43
N THR A 384 -1.54 -0.78 -22.26
CA THR A 384 -2.63 -0.72 -23.26
C THR A 384 -2.32 0.26 -24.41
N PHE A 385 -1.10 0.79 -24.48
CA PHE A 385 -0.70 1.87 -25.38
C PHE A 385 0.71 1.71 -25.95
N GLU A 386 0.86 1.95 -27.26
CA GLU A 386 2.10 1.72 -28.02
C GLU A 386 2.65 2.97 -28.75
N GLY A 387 2.09 4.16 -28.53
CA GLY A 387 2.49 5.40 -29.20
C GLY A 387 1.98 5.46 -30.63
N GLY A 388 0.88 6.19 -30.85
CA GLY A 388 0.31 6.36 -32.19
C GLY A 388 -0.92 7.26 -32.32
N HIS A 389 -1.72 7.47 -31.27
CA HIS A 389 -3.04 8.10 -31.42
C HIS A 389 -3.31 9.33 -30.55
N ASN A 390 -2.68 9.45 -29.36
CA ASN A 390 -2.97 10.51 -28.40
C ASN A 390 -1.69 11.18 -27.90
N PHE A 391 -1.08 12.02 -28.74
CA PHE A 391 0.04 12.87 -28.33
C PHE A 391 -0.48 14.24 -27.90
N ILE A 392 0.07 14.73 -26.79
CA ILE A 392 -0.19 16.08 -26.27
C ILE A 392 1.03 16.93 -26.54
N ASN A 393 0.81 18.10 -27.12
CA ASN A 393 1.84 19.13 -27.19
C ASN A 393 1.92 19.86 -25.84
N VAL A 394 3.00 19.63 -25.09
CA VAL A 394 3.15 20.19 -23.73
C VAL A 394 3.27 21.72 -23.73
N SER A 395 3.60 22.34 -24.88
CA SER A 395 3.60 23.81 -25.04
C SER A 395 2.19 24.38 -25.18
N GLU A 396 1.20 23.56 -25.50
CA GLU A 396 -0.18 23.99 -25.74
C GLU A 396 -0.97 24.04 -24.42
N SER A 397 -1.32 25.25 -24.00
CA SER A 397 -2.17 25.44 -22.82
C SER A 397 -3.67 25.26 -23.10
N ASN A 398 -4.11 25.43 -24.35
CA ASN A 398 -5.52 25.38 -24.73
C ASN A 398 -5.86 24.12 -25.55
N HIS A 399 -5.71 22.96 -24.93
CA HIS A 399 -6.00 21.67 -25.56
C HIS A 399 -7.50 21.32 -25.51
N TRP A 400 -7.97 20.50 -26.45
CA TRP A 400 -9.38 20.06 -26.50
C TRP A 400 -9.76 19.16 -25.31
N TRP A 401 -8.83 18.33 -24.84
CA TRP A 401 -9.01 17.44 -23.70
C TRP A 401 -9.05 18.23 -22.39
N SER A 402 -10.17 18.18 -21.67
CA SER A 402 -10.40 18.97 -20.44
C SER A 402 -9.40 18.66 -19.33
N TRP A 403 -9.04 17.39 -19.17
CA TRP A 403 -8.11 16.94 -18.12
C TRP A 403 -6.73 17.59 -18.23
N TRP A 404 -6.22 17.82 -19.44
CA TRP A 404 -4.96 18.55 -19.65
C TRP A 404 -5.01 20.01 -19.19
N LYS A 405 -6.17 20.67 -19.32
CA LYS A 405 -6.33 22.09 -18.95
C LYS A 405 -6.50 22.31 -17.44
N MET A 406 -6.94 21.28 -16.72
CA MET A 406 -7.16 21.35 -15.29
C MET A 406 -5.83 21.39 -14.52
N ASN A 407 -5.87 21.75 -13.24
CA ASN A 407 -4.67 21.81 -12.39
C ASN A 407 -3.89 20.49 -12.31
N ILE A 408 -4.57 19.36 -12.47
CA ILE A 408 -4.02 17.99 -12.49
C ILE A 408 -3.39 17.60 -13.84
N GLY A 409 -3.50 18.45 -14.85
CA GLY A 409 -2.95 18.25 -16.19
C GLY A 409 -1.66 19.05 -16.37
N LYS A 410 -1.69 20.04 -17.28
CA LYS A 410 -0.55 20.87 -17.65
C LYS A 410 0.12 21.56 -16.45
N PRO A 411 -0.58 22.24 -15.54
CA PRO A 411 0.08 22.96 -14.45
C PRO A 411 0.86 22.00 -13.52
N ALA A 412 0.24 20.87 -13.13
CA ALA A 412 0.90 19.82 -12.35
C ALA A 412 2.09 19.21 -13.10
N PHE A 413 1.92 18.92 -14.39
CA PHE A 413 2.95 18.34 -15.23
C PHE A 413 4.17 19.27 -15.40
N ASP A 414 3.93 20.55 -15.71
CA ASP A 414 4.99 21.55 -15.87
C ASP A 414 5.81 21.67 -14.57
N LYS A 415 5.12 21.70 -13.42
CA LYS A 415 5.77 21.68 -12.10
C LYS A 415 6.62 20.43 -11.90
N THR A 416 6.12 19.24 -12.24
CA THR A 416 6.92 18.01 -12.16
C THR A 416 8.16 18.07 -13.06
N MET A 417 8.02 18.63 -14.27
CA MET A 417 9.16 18.73 -15.19
C MET A 417 10.20 19.73 -14.70
N GLU A 418 9.78 20.82 -14.05
CA GLU A 418 10.68 21.76 -13.38
C GLU A 418 11.41 21.10 -12.21
N ASP A 419 10.69 20.38 -11.35
CA ASP A 419 11.25 19.62 -10.23
C ASP A 419 12.29 18.59 -10.74
N LEU A 420 11.96 17.83 -11.78
CA LEU A 420 12.88 16.82 -12.34
C LEU A 420 14.15 17.43 -12.97
N LYS A 421 14.07 18.64 -13.52
CA LYS A 421 15.22 19.34 -14.12
C LYS A 421 16.11 20.02 -13.07
N SER A 422 15.53 20.39 -11.93
CA SER A 422 16.22 21.11 -10.84
C SER A 422 16.70 20.19 -9.71
N ASP A 423 16.20 18.96 -9.62
CA ASP A 423 16.59 18.01 -8.57
C ASP A 423 18.00 17.44 -8.80
N HIS A 424 18.96 17.98 -8.03
CA HIS A 424 20.35 17.54 -8.05
C HIS A 424 20.66 16.39 -7.07
N SER A 425 19.70 16.02 -6.21
CA SER A 425 19.89 15.01 -5.15
C SER A 425 19.03 13.77 -5.41
N VAL A 426 19.42 12.97 -6.40
CA VAL A 426 18.71 11.73 -6.75
C VAL A 426 19.37 10.50 -6.13
N PRO A 427 18.59 9.46 -5.77
CA PRO A 427 19.14 8.19 -5.32
C PRO A 427 20.07 7.55 -6.36
N LYS A 428 21.08 6.81 -5.91
CA LYS A 428 22.08 6.15 -6.77
C LYS A 428 21.48 5.28 -7.88
N TYR A 429 20.34 4.62 -7.62
CA TYR A 429 19.65 3.76 -8.60
C TYR A 429 18.89 4.54 -9.69
N ILE A 430 18.67 5.85 -9.50
CA ILE A 430 18.16 6.78 -10.52
C ILE A 430 19.31 7.33 -11.36
N ASN A 431 20.48 7.52 -10.76
CA ASN A 431 21.68 8.12 -11.36
C ASN A 431 21.50 9.60 -11.74
N ASN A 432 20.69 9.90 -12.74
CA ASN A 432 20.35 11.26 -13.18
C ASN A 432 18.98 11.26 -13.89
N THR A 433 18.17 12.28 -13.67
CA THR A 433 16.89 12.49 -14.36
C THR A 433 17.05 12.78 -15.85
N SER A 434 18.22 13.21 -16.32
CA SER A 434 18.45 13.50 -17.75
C SER A 434 18.20 12.29 -18.65
N PHE A 435 18.65 11.09 -18.25
CA PHE A 435 18.43 9.87 -19.04
C PHE A 435 16.95 9.54 -19.23
N PHE A 436 16.15 9.79 -18.20
CA PHE A 436 14.70 9.61 -18.26
C PHE A 436 14.06 10.60 -19.24
N LEU A 437 14.45 11.87 -19.17
CA LEU A 437 13.96 12.90 -20.09
C LEU A 437 14.40 12.62 -21.53
N ASP A 438 15.67 12.23 -21.74
CA ASP A 438 16.20 11.88 -23.05
C ASP A 438 15.44 10.68 -23.66
N SER A 439 15.14 9.65 -22.85
CA SER A 439 14.33 8.51 -23.27
C SER A 439 12.92 8.93 -23.68
N LEU A 440 12.27 9.77 -22.86
CA LEU A 440 10.92 10.29 -23.11
C LEU A 440 10.85 11.05 -24.45
N TRP A 441 11.81 11.94 -24.71
CA TRP A 441 11.84 12.77 -25.92
C TRP A 441 12.29 12.00 -27.16
N ASN A 442 13.19 11.03 -27.01
CA ASN A 442 13.58 10.14 -28.10
C ASN A 442 12.39 9.28 -28.56
N PHE A 443 11.53 8.85 -27.62
CA PHE A 443 10.32 8.11 -27.95
C PHE A 443 9.33 8.93 -28.79
N THR A 444 9.05 10.18 -28.39
CA THR A 444 8.10 11.03 -29.12
C THR A 444 8.72 11.75 -30.33
N GLY A 445 10.05 11.73 -30.46
CA GLY A 445 10.80 12.45 -31.47
C GLY A 445 10.81 13.97 -31.27
N SER A 446 10.26 14.47 -30.15
CA SER A 446 10.18 15.90 -29.84
C SER A 446 10.09 16.13 -28.34
N SER A 447 10.87 17.09 -27.82
CA SER A 447 10.78 17.51 -26.42
C SER A 447 9.48 18.23 -26.05
N ASN A 448 8.59 18.44 -27.03
CA ASN A 448 7.30 19.08 -26.85
C ASN A 448 6.14 18.07 -26.85
N LEU A 449 6.40 16.79 -27.04
CA LEU A 449 5.34 15.79 -27.19
C LEU A 449 5.43 14.74 -26.07
N ILE A 450 4.29 14.45 -25.45
CA ILE A 450 4.10 13.30 -24.56
C ILE A 450 2.92 12.46 -25.04
N GLU A 451 2.91 11.18 -24.69
CA GLU A 451 1.76 10.30 -24.88
C GLU A 451 0.82 10.40 -23.67
N ALA A 452 -0.47 10.58 -23.91
CA ALA A 452 -1.50 10.43 -22.89
C ALA A 452 -2.41 9.26 -23.26
N SER A 453 -2.68 8.38 -22.30
CA SER A 453 -3.44 7.16 -22.59
C SER A 453 -4.08 6.56 -21.35
N LEU A 454 -5.14 5.78 -21.60
CA LEU A 454 -5.81 4.96 -20.61
C LEU A 454 -4.80 4.13 -19.83
N SER A 455 -4.89 4.21 -18.51
CA SER A 455 -3.91 3.65 -17.59
C SER A 455 -4.57 2.81 -16.49
N ASP A 456 -5.76 2.26 -16.78
CA ASP A 456 -6.49 1.33 -15.91
C ASP A 456 -5.93 -0.11 -15.95
N LEU A 457 -4.96 -0.40 -16.82
CA LEU A 457 -4.30 -1.71 -16.89
C LEU A 457 -2.85 -1.56 -17.38
N TYR A 458 -1.89 -1.94 -16.54
CA TYR A 458 -0.46 -1.94 -16.90
C TYR A 458 0.34 -2.84 -15.97
N TYR A 459 1.51 -3.30 -16.44
CA TYR A 459 2.43 -4.13 -15.67
C TYR A 459 3.78 -3.44 -15.49
N ILE A 460 4.31 -3.49 -14.27
CA ILE A 460 5.64 -2.99 -13.90
C ILE A 460 6.57 -4.19 -13.64
N PRO A 461 7.67 -4.34 -14.39
CA PRO A 461 8.63 -5.41 -14.14
C PRO A 461 9.44 -5.12 -12.87
N ALA A 462 9.75 -6.16 -12.09
CA ALA A 462 10.50 -6.00 -10.84
C ALA A 462 11.86 -5.33 -11.02
N VAL A 463 12.53 -5.57 -12.16
CA VAL A 463 13.81 -4.94 -12.48
C VAL A 463 13.74 -3.40 -12.62
N LYS A 464 12.55 -2.83 -12.82
CA LYS A 464 12.33 -1.38 -12.94
C LYS A 464 11.42 -0.80 -11.84
N CYS A 465 11.04 -1.60 -10.83
CA CYS A 465 10.02 -1.18 -9.86
C CYS A 465 10.49 0.00 -8.99
N LEU A 466 11.76 0.03 -8.58
CA LEU A 466 12.31 1.13 -7.76
C LEU A 466 12.38 2.44 -8.53
N GLN A 467 12.82 2.42 -9.80
CA GLN A 467 12.77 3.63 -10.64
C GLN A 467 11.32 4.07 -10.86
N THR A 468 10.43 3.13 -11.18
CA THR A 468 9.01 3.43 -11.43
C THR A 468 8.36 4.09 -10.23
N SER A 469 8.54 3.52 -9.03
CA SER A 469 8.03 4.08 -7.77
C SER A 469 8.56 5.49 -7.52
N TRP A 470 9.86 5.72 -7.71
CA TRP A 470 10.47 7.03 -7.51
C TRP A 470 9.93 8.10 -8.47
N TYR A 471 9.85 7.81 -9.77
CA TYR A 471 9.29 8.77 -10.74
C TYR A 471 7.80 8.97 -10.52
N MET A 472 7.01 7.92 -10.32
CA MET A 472 5.58 8.06 -10.01
C MET A 472 5.35 8.95 -8.78
N LYS A 473 6.17 8.85 -7.73
CA LYS A 473 6.09 9.79 -6.59
C LYS A 473 6.30 11.25 -6.96
N LYS A 474 7.20 11.57 -7.89
CA LYS A 474 7.38 12.96 -8.36
C LYS A 474 6.12 13.50 -9.04
N PHE A 475 5.42 12.65 -9.79
CA PHE A 475 4.12 12.99 -10.38
C PHE A 475 3.00 13.04 -9.34
N LEU A 476 3.04 12.20 -8.29
CA LEU A 476 2.09 12.26 -7.16
C LEU A 476 2.23 13.57 -6.38
N ASN A 477 3.45 14.00 -6.09
CA ASN A 477 3.72 15.20 -5.29
C ASN A 477 3.10 16.48 -5.91
N THR A 478 2.97 16.52 -7.22
CA THR A 478 2.34 17.60 -7.96
C THR A 478 0.91 17.29 -8.40
N HIS A 479 0.38 16.10 -8.08
CA HIS A 479 -0.98 15.64 -8.39
C HIS A 479 -1.29 15.54 -9.90
N VAL A 480 -0.38 14.95 -10.69
CA VAL A 480 -0.62 14.71 -12.12
C VAL A 480 -1.62 13.57 -12.34
N PHE A 481 -2.57 13.78 -13.25
CA PHE A 481 -3.57 12.79 -13.63
C PHE A 481 -2.94 11.48 -14.17
N LEU A 482 -3.50 10.33 -13.79
CA LEU A 482 -2.91 9.02 -14.08
C LEU A 482 -2.64 8.76 -15.57
N GLU A 483 -3.53 9.24 -16.46
CA GLU A 483 -3.42 9.01 -17.91
C GLU A 483 -2.33 9.86 -18.56
N ILE A 484 -1.71 10.75 -17.79
CA ILE A 484 -0.50 11.52 -18.14
C ILE A 484 0.70 10.92 -17.42
N ALA A 485 0.58 10.70 -16.11
CA ALA A 485 1.69 10.25 -15.26
C ALA A 485 2.19 8.86 -15.67
N VAL A 486 1.31 7.86 -15.77
CA VAL A 486 1.69 6.46 -16.03
C VAL A 486 2.37 6.32 -17.40
N PRO A 487 1.80 6.83 -18.53
CA PRO A 487 2.48 6.76 -19.81
C PRO A 487 3.81 7.51 -19.82
N THR A 488 3.88 8.71 -19.23
CA THR A 488 5.13 9.49 -19.18
C THR A 488 6.23 8.75 -18.43
N VAL A 489 5.92 8.17 -17.27
CA VAL A 489 6.89 7.41 -16.49
C VAL A 489 7.37 6.17 -17.25
N ILE A 490 6.46 5.42 -17.86
CA ILE A 490 6.83 4.22 -18.62
C ILE A 490 7.71 4.58 -19.83
N ARG A 491 7.38 5.64 -20.59
CA ARG A 491 8.19 6.09 -21.74
C ARG A 491 9.56 6.65 -21.37
N GLY A 492 9.67 7.27 -20.21
CA GLY A 492 10.97 7.71 -19.70
C GLY A 492 11.84 6.56 -19.17
N LEU A 493 11.27 5.39 -18.85
CA LEU A 493 12.00 4.24 -18.32
C LEU A 493 12.24 3.10 -19.32
N GLU A 494 11.50 3.06 -20.43
CA GLU A 494 11.62 2.00 -21.43
C GLU A 494 11.26 2.47 -22.84
N THR A 495 12.03 2.00 -23.83
CA THR A 495 11.83 2.38 -25.23
C THR A 495 10.68 1.60 -25.88
N LYS A 496 10.11 2.13 -26.97
CA LYS A 496 8.95 1.52 -27.66
C LYS A 496 9.15 0.05 -28.05
N ARG A 497 10.36 -0.34 -28.47
CA ARG A 497 10.62 -1.71 -28.95
C ARG A 497 10.54 -2.76 -27.85
N ASP A 498 10.66 -2.32 -26.62
CA ASP A 498 10.80 -3.19 -25.47
C ASP A 498 9.48 -3.29 -24.68
N VAL A 499 8.52 -2.38 -24.87
CA VAL A 499 7.19 -2.45 -24.20
C VAL A 499 6.27 -3.47 -24.87
N VAL A 500 5.58 -4.28 -24.06
CA VAL A 500 4.58 -5.24 -24.54
C VAL A 500 3.19 -4.61 -24.59
N LEU A 501 2.53 -4.70 -25.74
CA LEU A 501 1.15 -4.21 -25.89
C LEU A 501 0.11 -5.20 -25.34
N ILE A 502 -0.73 -4.71 -24.43
CA ILE A 502 -1.96 -5.35 -23.97
C ILE A 502 -3.11 -4.86 -24.87
N ASN A 503 -3.34 -5.54 -25.99
CA ASN A 503 -4.41 -5.17 -26.92
C ASN A 503 -5.81 -5.47 -26.35
N GLY A 504 -6.77 -4.56 -26.53
CA GLY A 504 -8.14 -4.76 -26.06
C GLY A 504 -9.07 -3.62 -26.40
N SER A 505 -10.23 -3.58 -25.73
CA SER A 505 -11.27 -2.61 -26.03
C SER A 505 -11.56 -1.71 -24.84
N SER A 506 -11.44 -0.40 -25.10
CA SER A 506 -11.82 0.67 -24.19
C SER A 506 -13.08 1.35 -24.70
N LEU A 507 -14.17 1.22 -23.94
CA LEU A 507 -15.52 1.55 -24.37
C LEU A 507 -15.93 2.94 -23.90
N TRP A 508 -16.60 3.67 -24.78
CA TRP A 508 -17.11 5.02 -24.53
C TRP A 508 -18.59 5.12 -24.90
N GLY A 509 -19.30 6.09 -24.32
CA GLY A 509 -20.70 6.37 -24.68
C GLY A 509 -21.63 5.16 -24.51
N GLY A 510 -22.45 4.87 -25.53
CA GLY A 510 -23.44 3.79 -25.48
C GLY A 510 -22.86 2.39 -25.37
N ASP A 511 -21.63 2.18 -25.85
CA ASP A 511 -20.94 0.88 -25.79
C ASP A 511 -20.60 0.46 -24.36
N ARG A 512 -20.30 1.45 -23.49
CA ARG A 512 -20.08 1.26 -22.06
C ARG A 512 -21.31 0.70 -21.33
N ALA A 513 -22.52 0.95 -21.84
CA ALA A 513 -23.74 0.44 -21.22
C ALA A 513 -24.00 -1.04 -21.53
N LYS A 514 -23.35 -1.60 -22.56
CA LYS A 514 -23.52 -3.01 -22.98
C LYS A 514 -22.16 -3.61 -23.39
N PRO A 515 -21.21 -3.73 -22.45
CA PRO A 515 -19.82 -4.06 -22.77
C PRO A 515 -19.67 -5.43 -23.46
N PHE A 516 -20.54 -6.38 -23.13
CA PHE A 516 -20.49 -7.72 -23.68
C PHE A 516 -20.89 -7.84 -25.15
N LYS A 517 -21.45 -6.78 -25.76
CA LYS A 517 -21.64 -6.72 -27.23
C LYS A 517 -20.34 -6.61 -28.00
N ILE A 518 -19.29 -6.08 -27.36
CA ILE A 518 -17.96 -5.86 -27.95
C ILE A 518 -16.97 -6.89 -27.39
N TYR A 519 -17.47 -7.82 -26.57
CA TYR A 519 -16.64 -8.86 -25.99
C TYR A 519 -15.97 -9.70 -27.07
N SER A 520 -14.69 -9.94 -26.88
CA SER A 520 -13.85 -10.82 -27.68
C SER A 520 -12.97 -11.63 -26.75
N ASN A 521 -12.96 -12.95 -26.95
CA ASN A 521 -12.17 -13.90 -26.17
C ASN A 521 -10.69 -13.98 -26.61
N VAL A 522 -10.30 -13.26 -27.68
CA VAL A 522 -8.92 -13.19 -28.17
C VAL A 522 -8.20 -11.88 -27.80
N GLN A 523 -8.95 -10.81 -27.53
CA GLN A 523 -8.37 -9.58 -26.99
C GLN A 523 -7.95 -9.79 -25.52
N HIS A 524 -6.99 -9.01 -25.04
CA HIS A 524 -6.42 -9.19 -23.70
C HIS A 524 -7.23 -8.51 -22.59
N PHE A 525 -7.96 -7.42 -22.89
CA PHE A 525 -8.82 -6.78 -21.88
C PHE A 525 -10.13 -6.24 -22.45
N LEU A 526 -11.07 -5.91 -21.56
CA LEU A 526 -12.30 -5.17 -21.83
C LEU A 526 -12.51 -4.16 -20.69
N HIS A 527 -12.69 -2.89 -21.02
CA HIS A 527 -12.86 -1.81 -20.04
C HIS A 527 -13.79 -0.72 -20.59
N PRO A 528 -14.67 -0.12 -19.77
CA PRO A 528 -15.06 -0.54 -18.43
C PRO A 528 -16.17 -1.59 -18.43
N VAL A 529 -16.20 -2.43 -17.39
CA VAL A 529 -17.24 -3.42 -17.09
C VAL A 529 -17.76 -3.16 -15.68
N LYS A 530 -19.01 -2.68 -15.56
CA LYS A 530 -19.59 -2.33 -14.26
C LYS A 530 -20.29 -3.52 -13.62
N LEU A 531 -19.61 -4.20 -12.71
CA LEU A 531 -20.12 -5.38 -11.97
C LEU A 531 -21.22 -5.06 -10.95
N THR A 532 -21.60 -3.78 -10.84
CA THR A 532 -22.74 -3.31 -10.06
C THR A 532 -24.06 -3.47 -10.81
N ASP A 533 -24.02 -3.59 -12.14
CA ASP A 533 -25.19 -3.76 -12.99
C ASP A 533 -25.54 -5.26 -13.13
N PRO A 534 -26.73 -5.70 -12.69
CA PRO A 534 -27.16 -7.10 -12.80
C PRO A 534 -27.16 -7.64 -14.23
N VAL A 535 -27.43 -6.81 -15.23
CA VAL A 535 -27.41 -7.23 -16.65
C VAL A 535 -25.98 -7.56 -17.06
N THR A 536 -25.04 -6.67 -16.73
CA THR A 536 -23.60 -6.89 -16.96
C THR A 536 -23.11 -8.16 -16.25
N VAL A 537 -23.55 -8.42 -15.01
CA VAL A 537 -23.21 -9.67 -14.28
C VAL A 537 -23.80 -10.90 -14.97
N SER A 538 -25.05 -10.84 -15.43
CA SER A 538 -25.68 -11.93 -16.18
C SER A 538 -24.92 -12.27 -17.47
N ASP A 539 -24.52 -11.23 -18.23
CA ASP A 539 -23.73 -11.39 -19.45
C ASP A 539 -22.33 -11.96 -19.14
N MET A 540 -21.69 -11.49 -18.07
CA MET A 540 -20.42 -12.05 -17.58
C MET A 540 -20.53 -13.54 -17.25
N CYS A 541 -21.60 -13.95 -16.56
CA CYS A 541 -21.86 -15.35 -16.24
C CYS A 541 -22.15 -16.22 -17.47
N THR A 542 -22.66 -15.61 -18.54
CA THR A 542 -23.02 -16.29 -19.80
C THR A 542 -21.83 -16.38 -20.75
N VAL A 543 -20.93 -15.41 -20.73
CA VAL A 543 -19.86 -15.32 -21.74
C VAL A 543 -18.48 -15.47 -21.10
N TYR A 544 -18.15 -14.60 -20.13
CA TYR A 544 -16.80 -14.50 -19.57
C TYR A 544 -16.42 -15.70 -18.71
N VAL A 545 -17.27 -16.09 -17.77
CA VAL A 545 -16.98 -17.16 -16.81
C VAL A 545 -16.81 -18.52 -17.52
N PRO A 546 -17.64 -18.89 -18.51
CA PRO A 546 -17.38 -20.06 -19.35
C PRO A 546 -16.01 -20.03 -20.02
N ASP A 547 -15.58 -18.88 -20.53
CA ASP A 547 -14.27 -18.73 -21.17
C ASP A 547 -13.12 -18.83 -20.15
N VAL A 548 -13.26 -18.28 -18.94
CA VAL A 548 -12.29 -18.47 -17.83
C VAL A 548 -12.11 -19.96 -17.55
N LEU A 549 -13.22 -20.67 -17.31
CA LEU A 549 -13.24 -22.11 -17.01
C LEU A 549 -12.59 -22.93 -18.14
N LYS A 550 -12.91 -22.59 -19.38
CA LYS A 550 -12.42 -23.30 -20.56
C LYS A 550 -10.94 -23.06 -20.83
N TYR A 551 -10.54 -21.80 -20.96
CA TYR A 551 -9.21 -21.47 -21.45
C TYR A 551 -8.15 -21.49 -20.35
N SER A 552 -8.53 -21.38 -19.09
CA SER A 552 -7.57 -21.29 -17.98
C SER A 552 -7.50 -22.58 -17.16
N PHE A 553 -8.62 -23.32 -17.09
CA PHE A 553 -8.75 -24.51 -16.25
C PHE A 553 -9.14 -25.78 -17.04
N GLY A 554 -9.31 -25.70 -18.36
CA GLY A 554 -9.56 -26.86 -19.23
C GLY A 554 -10.98 -27.44 -19.15
N TYR A 555 -11.95 -26.70 -18.60
CA TYR A 555 -13.33 -27.18 -18.47
C TYR A 555 -14.17 -26.92 -19.72
N THR A 556 -15.03 -27.88 -20.07
CA THR A 556 -16.13 -27.62 -21.01
C THR A 556 -17.47 -27.71 -20.27
N LEU A 557 -18.34 -26.71 -20.47
CA LEU A 557 -19.70 -26.68 -19.94
C LEU A 557 -20.63 -27.53 -20.82
N SER A 558 -21.65 -28.17 -20.24
CA SER A 558 -22.59 -28.99 -21.02
C SER A 558 -23.50 -28.10 -21.84
N SER A 559 -23.80 -28.51 -23.06
CA SER A 559 -24.70 -27.80 -23.99
C SER A 559 -26.15 -27.66 -23.49
N SER A 560 -26.47 -28.16 -22.28
CA SER A 560 -27.78 -28.10 -21.66
C SER A 560 -27.90 -27.07 -20.52
N THR A 561 -26.90 -26.22 -20.26
CA THR A 561 -26.92 -25.22 -19.16
C THR A 561 -27.50 -23.85 -19.53
N TYR A 562 -28.08 -23.69 -20.71
CA TYR A 562 -28.89 -22.50 -21.04
C TYR A 562 -30.36 -22.87 -20.95
N VAL A 563 -30.95 -22.73 -19.76
CA VAL A 563 -32.39 -22.53 -19.65
C VAL A 563 -32.61 -21.02 -19.61
N PRO A 564 -33.46 -20.47 -20.51
CA PRO A 564 -33.63 -19.02 -20.69
C PRO A 564 -34.14 -18.30 -19.44
#